data_AF-A0AAU4SIG7-F1
#
_entry.id   AF-A0AAU4SIG7-F1
#
_cell.length_a   1.000
_cell.length_b   1.000
_cell.length_c   1.000
_cell.angle_alpha   90.00
_cell.angle_beta   90.00
_cell.angle_gamma   90.00
#
_symmetry.space_group_name_H-M   'P 1'
#
loop_
_entity.id
_entity.type
_entity.pdbx_description
1 polymer ?
#
loop_
_entity_poly.entity_id
_entity_poly.type
_entity_poly.pdbx_seq_one_letter_code
_entity_poly.pdbx_strand_id
1 'polypeptide(L)'
;MAFHNRLLTASEGCRVMVNGSGGRLELEVEESRWQPRRIRVTAAEHAGGARLTLRPLWQPPRDIPLVTAHEAHGGGDPRMLDALFGPVEPGQPTSRVRAATERDGALALTVGLAANRCFETGRPVAVDEVVRLP
;
A
#
# COMPACT_ATOMS: atom_id res chain seq x y z
N MET A 1 1.26 -3.37 -13.29
CA MET A 1 0.89 -3.48 -11.87
C MET A 1 -0.62 -3.27 -11.76
N ALA A 2 -1.28 -3.88 -10.79
CA ALA A 2 -2.67 -3.60 -10.44
C ALA A 2 -2.76 -3.28 -8.95
N PHE A 3 -3.63 -2.32 -8.61
CA PHE A 3 -3.93 -1.91 -7.25
C PHE A 3 -5.45 -1.85 -7.07
N HIS A 4 -5.95 -2.47 -6.01
CA HIS A 4 -7.35 -2.42 -5.66
C HIS A 4 -7.47 -2.12 -4.17
N ASN A 5 -8.17 -1.05 -3.82
CA ASN A 5 -8.41 -0.63 -2.45
C ASN A 5 -9.89 -0.77 -2.10
N ARG A 6 -10.17 -1.29 -0.90
CA ARG A 6 -11.51 -1.43 -0.35
C ARG A 6 -11.54 -0.70 0.98
N LEU A 7 -12.21 0.44 0.99
CA LEU A 7 -12.46 1.25 2.18
C LEU A 7 -13.95 1.53 2.25
N LEU A 8 -14.50 1.59 3.47
CA LEU A 8 -15.91 1.80 3.75
C LEU A 8 -16.83 0.76 3.10
N THR A 9 -16.33 -0.46 2.92
CA THR A 9 -17.10 -1.60 2.40
C THR A 9 -17.25 -2.70 3.45
N ALA A 10 -17.96 -3.78 3.11
CA ALA A 10 -18.22 -4.87 4.04
C ALA A 10 -16.93 -5.44 4.65
N SER A 11 -15.82 -5.46 3.91
CA SER A 11 -14.47 -5.81 4.38
C SER A 11 -13.48 -4.76 3.88
N GLU A 12 -12.48 -4.39 4.66
CA GLU A 12 -11.49 -3.39 4.27
C GLU A 12 -10.10 -3.99 4.05
N GLY A 13 -9.33 -3.29 3.22
CA GLY A 13 -7.94 -3.58 2.90
C GLY A 13 -7.65 -3.43 1.42
N CYS A 14 -6.45 -3.82 1.01
CA CYS A 14 -5.98 -3.61 -0.35
C CYS A 14 -5.33 -4.86 -0.96
N ARG A 15 -5.24 -4.87 -2.29
CA ARG A 15 -4.49 -5.87 -3.03
C ARG A 15 -3.58 -5.20 -4.05
N VAL A 16 -2.32 -5.60 -4.03
CA VAL A 16 -1.27 -5.12 -4.95
C VAL A 16 -0.74 -6.31 -5.74
N MET A 17 -0.63 -6.15 -7.05
CA MET A 17 -0.14 -7.20 -7.93
C MET A 17 0.88 -6.64 -8.93
N VAL A 18 2.05 -7.27 -8.99
CA VAL A 18 3.10 -6.94 -9.95
C VAL A 18 3.39 -8.16 -10.82
N ASN A 19 3.24 -8.00 -12.13
CA ASN A 19 3.62 -9.03 -13.11
C ASN A 19 5.00 -8.69 -13.66
N GLY A 20 5.84 -9.70 -13.84
CA GLY A 20 7.12 -9.62 -14.53
C GLY A 20 7.37 -10.87 -15.36
N SER A 21 8.55 -10.96 -15.97
CA SER A 21 8.92 -12.09 -16.84
C SER A 21 9.00 -13.43 -16.11
N GLY A 22 9.17 -13.43 -14.78
CA GLY A 22 9.21 -14.64 -13.96
C GLY A 22 7.87 -15.06 -13.35
N GLY A 23 6.81 -14.26 -13.53
CA GLY A 23 5.48 -14.53 -12.94
C GLY A 23 4.87 -13.32 -12.26
N ARG A 24 4.07 -13.54 -11.22
CA ARG A 24 3.33 -12.50 -10.49
C ARG A 24 3.60 -12.54 -8.99
N LEU A 25 3.84 -11.38 -8.39
CA LEU A 25 3.84 -11.19 -6.94
C LEU A 25 2.52 -10.53 -6.54
N GLU A 26 1.84 -11.10 -5.53
CA GLU A 26 0.56 -10.62 -5.02
C GLU A 26 0.68 -10.34 -3.52
N LEU A 27 0.39 -9.12 -3.10
CA LEU A 27 0.16 -8.77 -1.70
C LEU A 27 -1.34 -8.55 -1.50
N GLU A 28 -1.93 -9.27 -0.56
CA GLU A 28 -3.28 -9.04 -0.07
C GLU A 28 -3.20 -8.63 1.40
N VAL A 29 -3.77 -7.46 1.71
CA VAL A 29 -3.91 -6.95 3.07
C VAL A 29 -5.40 -6.91 3.39
N GLU A 30 -5.79 -7.58 4.45
CA GLU A 30 -7.12 -7.52 5.03
C GLU A 30 -7.01 -6.71 6.32
N GLU A 31 -7.43 -5.45 6.28
CA GLU A 31 -7.39 -4.55 7.42
C GLU A 31 -8.59 -4.80 8.35
N SER A 32 -9.74 -5.16 7.78
CA SER A 32 -10.92 -5.57 8.53
C SER A 32 -11.71 -6.63 7.77
N ARG A 33 -11.95 -7.79 8.41
CA ARG A 33 -12.77 -8.87 7.85
C ARG A 33 -14.22 -8.45 7.65
N TRP A 34 -14.72 -7.65 8.58
CA TRP A 34 -16.06 -7.10 8.51
C TRP A 34 -16.16 -5.74 9.21
N GLN A 35 -17.00 -4.85 8.68
CA GLN A 35 -17.33 -3.58 9.33
C GLN A 35 -18.83 -3.42 9.65
N PRO A 36 -19.16 -2.98 10.88
CA PRO A 36 -20.52 -2.53 11.19
C PRO A 36 -20.86 -1.25 10.41
N ARG A 37 -22.16 -0.96 10.23
CA ARG A 37 -22.66 0.28 9.58
C ARG A 37 -22.36 1.59 10.36
N ARG A 38 -21.42 1.57 11.30
CA ARG A 38 -21.01 2.72 12.11
C ARG A 38 -19.51 2.92 11.93
N ILE A 39 -19.09 4.15 11.65
CA ILE A 39 -17.67 4.51 11.60
C ILE A 39 -17.12 4.34 13.02
N ARG A 40 -16.38 3.25 13.24
CA ARG A 40 -15.66 2.98 14.49
C ARG A 40 -14.17 2.98 14.17
N VAL A 41 -13.39 3.78 14.90
CA VAL A 41 -11.93 3.92 14.74
C VAL A 41 -11.16 2.78 15.43
N THR A 42 -11.85 1.73 15.90
CA THR A 42 -11.22 0.62 16.60
C THR A 42 -10.92 -0.52 15.63
N ALA A 43 -9.75 -0.45 14.98
CA ALA A 43 -9.27 -1.41 13.98
C ALA A 43 -9.02 -2.83 14.52
N ALA A 44 -9.05 -3.06 15.83
CA ALA A 44 -8.52 -4.29 16.43
C ALA A 44 -9.50 -5.49 16.43
N GLU A 45 -10.81 -5.27 16.61
CA GLU A 45 -11.75 -6.38 16.88
C GLU A 45 -11.94 -7.33 15.69
N HIS A 46 -11.82 -6.81 14.46
CA HIS A 46 -11.98 -7.59 13.22
C HIS A 46 -10.76 -7.53 12.32
N ALA A 47 -9.58 -7.24 12.89
CA ALA A 47 -8.34 -7.17 12.14
C ALA A 47 -8.13 -8.46 11.34
N GLY A 48 -7.84 -8.30 10.06
CA GLY A 48 -7.42 -9.39 9.20
C GLY A 48 -5.92 -9.63 9.31
N GLY A 49 -5.31 -10.00 8.19
CA GLY A 49 -3.86 -10.17 8.10
C GLY A 49 -3.34 -9.81 6.71
N ALA A 50 -2.05 -10.02 6.51
CA ALA A 50 -1.41 -9.86 5.21
C ALA A 50 -0.95 -11.21 4.67
N ARG A 51 -1.08 -11.42 3.36
CA ARG A 51 -0.58 -12.58 2.64
C ARG A 51 0.20 -12.12 1.43
N LEU A 52 1.44 -12.61 1.31
CA LEU A 52 2.28 -12.40 0.14
C LEU A 52 2.41 -13.72 -0.60
N THR A 53 1.95 -13.77 -1.85
CA THR A 53 1.99 -14.97 -2.67
C THR A 53 2.82 -14.70 -3.92
N LEU A 54 3.81 -15.56 -4.18
CA LEU A 54 4.50 -15.61 -5.46
C LEU A 54 3.84 -16.66 -6.35
N ARG A 55 3.52 -16.26 -7.57
CA ARG A 55 3.03 -17.13 -8.64
C ARG A 55 4.05 -17.18 -9.76
N PRO A 56 5.02 -18.11 -9.73
CA PRO A 56 5.98 -18.25 -10.82
C PRO A 56 5.26 -18.70 -12.10
N LEU A 57 5.85 -18.41 -13.26
CA LEU A 57 5.33 -18.98 -14.50
C LEU A 57 5.45 -20.51 -14.48
N TRP A 58 4.35 -21.18 -14.87
CA TRP A 58 4.27 -22.64 -15.04
C TRP A 58 4.60 -23.47 -13.81
N GLN A 59 4.49 -22.89 -12.61
CA GLN A 59 4.70 -23.60 -11.35
C GLN A 59 3.56 -23.30 -10.37
N PRO A 60 3.34 -24.18 -9.37
CA PRO A 60 2.40 -23.89 -8.29
C PRO A 60 2.74 -22.59 -7.56
N PRO A 61 1.73 -21.85 -7.07
CA PRO A 61 1.95 -20.68 -6.23
C PRO A 61 2.60 -21.08 -4.90
N ARG A 62 3.38 -20.16 -4.32
CA ARG A 62 3.95 -20.32 -2.98
C ARG A 62 3.72 -19.07 -2.14
N ASP A 63 3.36 -19.27 -0.89
CA ASP A 63 3.27 -18.18 0.08
C ASP A 63 4.67 -17.82 0.57
N ILE A 64 4.95 -16.52 0.61
CA ILE A 64 6.17 -15.96 1.15
C ILE A 64 5.85 -15.54 2.60
N PRO A 65 6.55 -16.08 3.61
CA PRO A 65 6.36 -15.66 4.99
C PRO A 65 6.55 -14.16 5.15
N LEU A 66 5.61 -13.51 5.84
CA LEU A 66 5.66 -12.10 6.17
C LEU A 66 6.02 -11.93 7.65
N VAL A 67 6.90 -10.98 7.93
CA VAL A 67 7.11 -10.47 9.28
C VAL A 67 6.26 -9.21 9.41
N THR A 68 5.09 -9.34 10.02
CA THR A 68 4.17 -8.23 10.27
C THR A 68 4.49 -7.59 11.62
N ALA A 69 4.85 -6.31 11.59
CA ALA A 69 4.85 -5.49 12.79
C ALA A 69 3.40 -5.06 13.07
N HIS A 70 2.93 -5.22 14.31
CA HIS A 70 1.55 -4.86 14.71
C HIS A 70 1.46 -3.46 15.34
N GLU A 71 2.57 -2.73 15.36
CA GLU A 71 2.63 -1.37 15.87
C GLU A 71 2.08 -0.38 14.83
N ALA A 72 1.21 0.54 15.27
CA ALA A 72 0.62 1.57 14.41
C ALA A 72 0.05 1.00 13.09
N HIS A 73 0.27 1.67 11.95
CA HIS A 73 -0.14 1.22 10.62
C HIS A 73 0.77 0.10 10.08
N GLY A 74 0.83 -1.04 10.77
CA GLY A 74 1.60 -2.22 10.34
C GLY A 74 3.12 -2.02 10.39
N GLY A 75 3.60 -1.13 11.25
CA GLY A 75 5.01 -0.70 11.34
C GLY A 75 5.39 0.42 10.37
N GLY A 76 4.44 0.98 9.62
CA GLY A 76 4.69 2.09 8.70
C GLY A 76 5.12 3.37 9.43
N ASP A 77 4.36 3.79 10.45
CA ASP A 77 4.60 5.08 11.13
C ASP A 77 5.98 5.14 11.79
N PRO A 78 6.43 4.14 12.57
CA PRO A 78 7.76 4.19 13.18
C PRO A 78 8.88 4.26 12.14
N ARG A 79 8.75 3.56 11.01
CA ARG A 79 9.73 3.59 9.90
C ARG A 79 9.75 4.94 9.18
N MET A 80 8.58 5.56 9.00
CA MET A 80 8.47 6.89 8.42
C MET A 80 9.09 7.93 9.35
N LEU A 81 8.79 7.88 10.65
CA LEU A 81 9.34 8.80 11.64
C LEU A 81 10.87 8.65 11.76
N ASP A 82 11.37 7.43 11.78
CA ASP A 82 12.81 7.15 11.77
C ASP A 82 13.49 7.70 10.51
N ALA A 83 12.86 7.58 9.34
CA ALA A 83 13.38 8.15 8.09
C ALA A 83 13.38 9.70 8.09
N LEU A 84 12.43 10.33 8.77
CA LEU A 84 12.28 11.80 8.82
C LEU A 84 13.13 12.47 9.90
N PHE A 85 13.21 11.85 11.08
CA PHE A 85 13.78 12.45 12.30
C PHE A 85 14.99 11.69 12.84
N GLY A 86 15.32 10.54 12.27
CA GLY A 86 16.30 9.61 12.81
C GLY A 86 15.72 8.70 13.90
N PRO A 87 16.53 7.75 14.39
CA PRO A 87 16.07 6.76 15.35
C PRO A 87 15.77 7.42 16.69
N VAL A 88 14.73 6.93 17.35
CA VAL A 88 14.34 7.40 18.70
C VAL A 88 15.48 7.19 19.69
N GLU A 89 16.18 6.06 19.59
CA GLU A 89 17.32 5.72 20.44
C GLU A 89 18.66 6.00 19.73
N PRO A 90 19.55 6.83 20.32
CA PRO A 90 20.87 7.10 19.75
C PRO A 90 21.68 5.81 19.52
N GLY A 91 22.24 5.66 18.31
CA GLY A 91 23.09 4.52 17.95
C GLY A 91 22.34 3.31 17.38
N GLN A 92 21.00 3.35 17.32
CA GLN A 92 20.27 2.37 16.52
C GLN A 92 20.54 2.59 15.02
N PRO A 93 20.71 1.51 14.23
CA PRO A 93 20.82 1.63 12.79
C PRO A 93 19.52 2.19 12.22
N THR A 94 19.62 3.22 11.38
CA THR A 94 18.46 3.77 10.68
C THR A 94 17.82 2.72 9.78
N SER A 95 16.51 2.86 9.55
CA SER A 95 15.75 2.10 8.58
C SER A 95 16.51 2.08 7.26
N ARG A 96 16.89 0.87 6.83
CA ARG A 96 17.59 0.65 5.54
C ARG A 96 16.68 0.86 4.33
N VAL A 97 15.42 1.23 4.54
CA VAL A 97 14.47 1.49 3.46
C VAL A 97 14.73 2.90 2.94
N ARG A 98 14.98 3.02 1.65
CA ARG A 98 15.10 4.32 0.97
C ARG A 98 13.85 5.15 1.27
N ALA A 99 14.03 6.29 1.94
CA ALA A 99 12.96 7.24 2.17
C ALA A 99 12.45 7.81 0.85
N ALA A 100 11.14 8.03 0.77
CA ALA A 100 10.54 8.78 -0.31
C ALA A 100 11.05 10.23 -0.27
N THR A 101 11.37 10.78 -1.44
CA THR A 101 11.72 12.19 -1.61
C THR A 101 10.47 13.05 -1.78
N GLU A 102 10.62 14.37 -1.75
CA GLU A 102 9.56 15.31 -2.09
C GLU A 102 9.01 15.08 -3.51
N ARG A 103 9.88 14.67 -4.44
CA ARG A 103 9.49 14.32 -5.81
C ARG A 103 8.63 13.07 -5.86
N ASP A 104 8.99 12.03 -5.09
CA ASP A 104 8.20 10.81 -5.01
C ASP A 104 6.80 11.09 -4.45
N GLY A 105 6.71 11.97 -3.44
CA GLY A 105 5.43 12.45 -2.90
C GLY A 105 4.60 13.22 -3.92
N ALA A 106 5.21 14.14 -4.67
CA ALA A 106 4.53 14.87 -5.74
C ALA A 106 3.99 13.94 -6.84
N LEU A 107 4.78 12.93 -7.23
CA LEU A 107 4.36 11.90 -8.19
C LEU A 107 3.22 11.02 -7.67
N ALA A 108 3.22 10.68 -6.38
CA ALA A 108 2.12 9.92 -5.79
C ALA A 108 0.79 10.69 -5.84
N LEU A 109 0.84 12.00 -5.62
CA LEU A 109 -0.34 12.87 -5.67
C LEU A 109 -0.94 12.97 -7.08
N THR A 110 -0.12 12.97 -8.13
CA THR A 110 -0.63 13.07 -9.51
C THR A 110 -1.50 11.89 -9.91
N VAL A 111 -1.27 10.70 -9.35
CA VAL A 111 -2.14 9.53 -9.56
C VAL A 111 -3.57 9.81 -9.07
N GLY A 112 -3.72 10.44 -7.90
CA GLY A 112 -5.02 10.83 -7.35
C GLY A 112 -5.73 11.89 -8.21
N LEU A 113 -4.98 12.89 -8.69
CA LEU A 113 -5.51 13.91 -9.60
C LEU A 113 -6.02 13.30 -10.92
N ALA A 114 -5.23 12.43 -11.53
CA ALA A 114 -5.61 11.74 -12.77
C ALA A 114 -6.83 10.82 -12.54
N ALA A 115 -6.90 10.13 -11.40
CA ALA A 115 -8.04 9.29 -11.03
C ALA A 115 -9.32 10.12 -10.86
N ASN A 116 -9.27 11.26 -10.16
CA ASN A 116 -10.42 12.16 -10.04
C ASN A 116 -10.93 12.62 -11.41
N ARG A 117 -10.01 13.04 -12.30
CA ARG A 117 -10.38 13.45 -13.66
C ARG A 117 -10.96 12.30 -14.48
N CYS A 118 -10.45 11.09 -14.30
CA CYS A 118 -10.99 9.87 -14.92
C CYS A 118 -12.44 9.63 -14.47
N PHE A 119 -12.74 9.77 -13.18
CA PHE A 119 -14.11 9.60 -12.67
C PHE A 119 -15.09 10.65 -13.21
N GLU A 120 -14.66 11.91 -13.31
CA GLU A 120 -15.50 12.98 -13.87
C GLU A 120 -15.82 12.77 -15.36
N THR A 121 -14.86 12.25 -16.13
CA THR A 121 -14.96 12.17 -17.60
C THR A 121 -15.38 10.80 -18.11
N GLY A 122 -15.27 9.75 -17.28
CA GLY A 122 -15.50 8.37 -17.69
C GLY A 122 -14.46 7.81 -18.66
N ARG A 123 -13.31 8.49 -18.87
CA ARG A 123 -12.24 8.04 -19.77
C ARG A 123 -10.90 7.90 -19.05
N PRO A 124 -9.99 7.06 -19.56
CA PRO A 124 -8.59 7.08 -19.12
C PRO A 124 -7.98 8.47 -19.28
N VAL A 125 -7.19 8.88 -18.29
CA VAL A 125 -6.49 10.17 -18.21
C VAL A 125 -5.00 9.90 -17.97
N ALA A 126 -4.14 10.43 -18.83
CA ALA A 126 -2.70 10.37 -18.63
C ALA A 126 -2.26 11.42 -17.59
N VAL A 127 -1.18 11.12 -16.85
CA VAL A 127 -0.71 11.97 -15.74
C VAL A 127 -0.28 13.36 -16.24
N ASP A 128 0.30 13.44 -17.43
CA ASP A 128 0.72 14.69 -18.08
C ASP A 128 -0.45 15.60 -18.50
N GLU A 129 -1.68 15.07 -18.57
CA GLU A 129 -2.89 15.87 -18.81
C GLU A 129 -3.30 16.69 -17.58
N VAL A 130 -2.94 16.26 -16.36
CA VAL A 130 -3.30 16.96 -15.12
C VAL A 130 -2.13 17.76 -14.54
N VAL A 131 -0.90 17.26 -14.66
CA VAL A 131 0.31 17.93 -14.19
C VAL A 131 1.44 17.64 -15.16
N ARG A 132 2.06 18.68 -15.73
CA ARG A 132 3.31 18.51 -16.48
C ARG A 132 4.46 18.32 -15.49
N LEU A 133 5.03 17.13 -15.51
CA LEU A 133 6.24 16.82 -14.75
C LEU A 133 7.47 17.28 -15.56
N PRO A 134 8.50 17.80 -14.89
CA PRO A 134 9.75 18.21 -15.54
C PRO A 134 10.52 17.04 -16.18
#